data_AF-A0A8T5KSR6-F1
#
_entry.id   AF-A0A8T5KSR6-F1
#
_cell.length_a   1.000
_cell.length_b   1.000
_cell.length_c   1.000
_cell.angle_alpha   90.00
_cell.angle_beta   90.00
_cell.angle_gamma   90.00
#
_symmetry.space_group_name_H-M   'P 1'
#
loop_
_entity.id
_entity.type
_entity.pdbx_description
1 polymer ?
#
loop_
_entity_poly.entity_id
_entity_poly.type
_entity_poly.pdbx_seq_one_letter_code
_entity_poly.pdbx_strand_id
1 'polypeptide(L)'
;MSLVGDIINIVLGLDTVLIFIVLFVFIIIAFKVFKYLVRVFITGVIFAVFPIIANLMGIPIPLTFESIAWSAIFGIILYLLYTSVMTGTKMLNKIMSLFGKLLGTGKPKPQKIIIREVEKEKKKKD
;
A
#
# COMPACT_ATOMS: atom_id res chain seq x y z
N MET A 1 31.63 9.79 -44.18
CA MET A 1 31.16 9.67 -42.78
C MET A 1 31.10 8.19 -42.46
N SER A 2 31.85 7.73 -41.46
CA SER A 2 32.08 6.30 -41.24
C SER A 2 30.94 5.66 -40.46
N LEU A 3 30.41 4.55 -40.99
CA LEU A 3 29.45 3.66 -40.30
C LEU A 3 29.88 3.31 -38.86
N VAL A 4 31.18 3.29 -38.60
CA VAL A 4 31.76 3.04 -37.28
C VAL A 4 31.46 4.18 -36.29
N GLY A 5 31.47 5.44 -36.74
CA GLY A 5 31.13 6.59 -35.90
C GLY A 5 29.65 6.62 -35.51
N ASP A 6 28.76 6.18 -36.41
CA ASP A 6 27.32 6.11 -36.13
C ASP A 6 26.99 4.99 -35.15
N ILE A 7 27.63 3.82 -35.26
CA ILE A 7 27.44 2.70 -34.32
C ILE A 7 27.91 3.08 -32.91
N ILE A 8 29.04 3.76 -32.78
CA ILE A 8 29.56 4.20 -31.47
C ILE A 8 28.60 5.22 -30.83
N ASN A 9 28.08 6.18 -31.60
CA ASN A 9 27.09 7.14 -31.09
C ASN A 9 25.77 6.48 -30.67
N ILE A 10 25.32 5.44 -31.39
CA ILE A 10 24.11 4.68 -31.02
C ILE A 10 24.32 3.92 -29.71
N VAL A 11 25.46 3.26 -29.54
CA VAL A 11 25.78 2.51 -28.30
C VAL A 11 25.90 3.46 -27.10
N LEU A 12 26.65 4.55 -27.24
CA LEU A 12 26.79 5.57 -26.18
C LEU A 12 25.45 6.26 -25.87
N GLY A 13 24.60 6.45 -26.88
CA GLY A 13 23.24 6.97 -26.71
C GLY A 13 22.34 5.99 -25.95
N LEU A 14 22.44 4.69 -26.24
CA LEU A 14 21.70 3.62 -25.56
C LEU A 14 22.08 3.53 -24.07
N ASP A 15 23.38 3.61 -23.75
CA ASP A 15 23.86 3.62 -22.37
C ASP A 15 23.34 4.83 -21.60
N THR A 16 23.36 6.01 -22.23
CA THR A 16 22.83 7.25 -21.63
C THR A 16 21.33 7.14 -21.36
N VAL A 17 20.55 6.61 -22.32
CA VAL A 17 19.11 6.39 -22.16
C VAL A 17 18.81 5.37 -21.06
N LEU A 18 19.58 4.29 -20.97
CA LEU A 18 19.42 3.27 -19.94
C LEU A 18 19.64 3.84 -18.54
N ILE A 19 20.66 4.69 -18.36
CA ILE A 19 20.93 5.40 -17.10
C ILE A 19 19.75 6.29 -16.73
N PHE A 20 19.17 7.02 -17.68
CA PHE A 20 17.99 7.85 -17.44
C PHE A 20 16.77 7.02 -17.00
N ILE A 21 16.54 5.87 -17.62
CA ILE A 21 15.43 4.97 -17.24
C ILE A 21 15.63 4.45 -15.81
N VAL A 22 16.83 3.98 -15.49
CA VAL A 22 17.16 3.49 -14.13
C VAL A 22 16.98 4.59 -13.10
N LEU A 23 17.44 5.80 -13.40
CA LEU A 23 17.29 6.97 -12.53
C LEU A 23 15.81 7.34 -12.33
N PHE A 24 14.99 7.26 -13.38
CA PHE A 24 13.56 7.51 -13.27
C PHE A 24 12.84 6.48 -12.40
N VAL A 25 13.17 5.19 -12.59
CA VAL A 25 12.66 4.10 -11.74
C VAL A 25 13.09 4.31 -10.29
N PHE A 26 14.33 4.70 -10.05
CA PHE A 26 14.85 4.99 -8.71
C PHE A 26 14.08 6.14 -8.05
N ILE A 27 13.83 7.25 -8.77
CA ILE A 27 13.03 8.38 -8.25
C ILE A 27 11.61 7.93 -7.88
N ILE A 28 10.97 7.11 -8.71
CA ILE A 28 9.62 6.58 -8.43
C ILE A 28 9.63 5.76 -7.14
N ILE A 29 10.63 4.88 -6.97
CA ILE A 29 10.78 4.06 -5.77
C ILE A 29 11.04 4.96 -4.55
N ALA A 30 11.97 5.91 -4.67
CA ALA A 30 12.31 6.85 -3.59
C ALA A 30 11.09 7.66 -3.14
N PHE A 31 10.29 8.17 -4.07
CA PHE A 31 9.07 8.91 -3.75
C PHE A 31 8.04 8.04 -3.02
N LYS A 32 7.92 6.78 -3.42
CA LYS A 32 7.05 5.81 -2.75
C LYS A 32 7.52 5.56 -1.32
N VAL A 33 8.82 5.30 -1.12
CA VAL A 33 9.42 5.10 0.20
C VAL A 33 9.25 6.34 1.08
N PHE A 34 9.49 7.54 0.54
CA PHE A 34 9.30 8.80 1.25
C PHE A 34 7.86 8.96 1.76
N LYS A 35 6.86 8.66 0.92
CA LYS A 35 5.45 8.69 1.34
C LYS A 35 5.15 7.73 2.49
N TYR A 36 5.74 6.54 2.48
CA TYR A 36 5.62 5.60 3.60
C TYR A 36 6.30 6.14 4.86
N LEU A 37 7.48 6.71 4.72
CA LEU A 37 8.26 7.27 5.82
C LEU A 37 7.53 8.43 6.50
N VAL A 38 6.92 9.33 5.72
CA VAL A 38 6.06 10.41 6.26
C VAL A 38 4.86 9.87 7.04
N ARG A 39 4.22 8.80 6.56
CA ARG A 39 3.10 8.18 7.30
C ARG A 39 3.56 7.60 8.63
N VAL A 40 4.68 6.88 8.63
CA VAL A 40 5.26 6.31 9.85
C VAL A 40 5.64 7.42 10.83
N PHE A 41 6.23 8.51 10.33
CA PHE A 41 6.58 9.67 11.14
C PHE A 41 5.35 10.31 11.79
N ILE A 42 4.28 10.57 11.02
CA ILE A 42 3.03 11.13 11.55
C ILE A 42 2.44 10.22 12.64
N THR A 43 2.41 8.90 12.42
CA THR A 43 1.96 7.95 13.45
C THR A 43 2.82 8.04 14.71
N GLY A 44 4.15 8.10 14.57
CA GLY A 44 5.06 8.25 15.69
C GLY A 44 4.80 9.53 16.49
N VAL A 45 4.57 10.65 15.81
CA VAL A 45 4.22 11.93 16.45
C VAL A 45 2.88 11.85 17.18
N ILE A 46 1.86 11.23 16.59
CA ILE A 46 0.56 11.05 17.25
C ILE A 46 0.70 10.22 18.54
N PHE A 47 1.47 9.14 18.49
CA PHE A 47 1.72 8.30 19.67
C PHE A 47 2.64 8.97 20.69
N ALA A 48 3.55 9.85 20.29
CA ALA A 48 4.37 10.63 21.21
C ALA A 48 3.52 11.52 22.14
N VAL A 49 2.30 11.90 21.73
CA VAL A 49 1.35 12.68 22.56
C VAL A 49 0.65 11.81 23.61
N PHE A 50 0.69 10.48 23.48
CA PHE A 50 -0.03 9.56 24.36
C PHE A 50 0.32 9.68 25.86
N PRO A 51 1.60 9.78 26.28
CA PRO A 51 1.94 9.95 27.70
C PRO A 51 1.34 11.22 28.32
N ILE A 52 1.19 12.28 27.52
CA ILE A 52 0.57 13.55 27.94
C ILE A 52 -0.91 13.33 28.23
N ILE A 53 -1.62 12.65 27.31
CA ILE A 53 -3.04 12.34 27.46
C ILE A 53 -3.26 11.38 28.64
N ALA A 54 -2.41 10.36 28.78
CA ALA A 54 -2.50 9.39 29.85
C ALA A 54 -2.32 10.02 31.23
N ASN A 55 -1.38 10.97 31.37
CA ASN A 55 -1.20 11.73 32.61
C ASN A 55 -2.43 12.61 32.93
N LEU A 56 -3.05 13.25 31.91
CA LEU A 56 -4.30 13.99 32.08
C LEU A 56 -5.48 13.10 32.53
N MET A 57 -5.47 11.83 32.14
CA MET A 57 -6.47 10.84 32.57
C MET A 57 -6.19 10.26 33.98
N GLY A 58 -5.16 10.75 34.68
CA GLY A 58 -4.78 10.29 36.01
C GLY A 58 -3.98 8.98 36.01
N ILE A 59 -3.49 8.53 34.85
CA ILE A 59 -2.56 7.40 34.77
C ILE A 59 -1.17 7.95 35.12
N PRO A 60 -0.45 7.41 36.12
CA PRO A 60 0.84 7.92 36.57
C PRO A 60 1.96 7.55 35.59
N ILE A 61 1.87 8.00 34.34
CA ILE A 61 2.92 7.84 33.33
C ILE A 61 3.89 9.01 33.47
N PRO A 62 5.19 8.75 33.69
CA PRO A 62 6.18 9.82 33.76
C PRO A 62 6.26 10.57 32.43
N LEU A 63 6.24 11.91 32.49
CA LEU A 63 6.41 12.78 31.32
C LEU A 63 7.89 13.02 30.99
N THR A 64 8.68 11.94 31.00
CA THR A 64 10.10 12.01 30.61
C THR A 64 10.25 11.84 29.11
N PHE A 65 11.36 12.32 28.58
CA PHE A 65 11.72 12.14 27.17
C PHE A 65 11.72 10.66 26.77
N GLU A 66 12.18 9.78 27.68
CA GLU A 66 12.19 8.34 27.47
C GLU A 66 10.78 7.76 27.28
N SER A 67 9.81 8.14 28.11
CA SER A 67 8.43 7.65 27.98
C SER A 67 7.77 8.10 26.69
N ILE A 68 8.05 9.33 26.24
CA ILE A 68 7.58 9.86 24.95
C ILE A 68 8.20 9.07 23.79
N ALA A 69 9.52 8.84 23.83
CA ALA A 69 10.22 8.07 22.81
C ALA A 69 9.72 6.62 22.73
N TRP A 70 9.55 5.95 23.88
CA TRP A 70 9.01 4.60 23.95
C TRP A 70 7.59 4.51 23.41
N SER A 71 6.74 5.48 23.73
CA SER A 71 5.38 5.52 23.21
C SER A 71 5.35 5.71 21.68
N ALA A 72 6.20 6.60 21.15
CA ALA A 72 6.34 6.82 19.72
C ALA A 72 6.82 5.55 18.99
N ILE A 73 7.85 4.87 19.53
CA ILE A 73 8.38 3.61 18.99
C ILE A 73 7.30 2.53 19.01
N PHE A 74 6.57 2.40 20.11
CA PHE A 74 5.48 1.44 20.25
C PHE A 74 4.38 1.69 19.21
N GLY A 75 3.99 2.95 19.01
CA GLY A 75 3.04 3.35 17.96
C GLY A 75 3.49 2.99 16.55
N ILE A 76 4.78 3.21 16.25
CA ILE A 76 5.38 2.85 14.95
C ILE A 76 5.34 1.32 14.76
N ILE A 77 5.73 0.54 15.77
CA ILE A 77 5.71 -0.92 15.73
C ILE A 77 4.28 -1.43 15.49
N LEU A 78 3.31 -0.91 16.24
CA LEU A 78 1.91 -1.29 16.12
C LEU A 78 1.37 -1.00 14.71
N TYR A 79 1.73 0.16 14.15
CA TYR A 79 1.35 0.54 12.79
C TYR A 79 1.99 -0.34 11.72
N LEU A 80 3.26 -0.73 11.90
CA LEU A 80 3.94 -1.67 11.00
C LEU A 80 3.29 -3.05 11.03
N LEU A 81 2.96 -3.56 12.23
CA LEU A 81 2.20 -4.79 12.41
C LEU A 81 0.84 -4.72 11.71
N TYR A 82 0.05 -3.67 11.99
CA TYR A 82 -1.26 -3.46 11.37
C TYR A 82 -1.17 -3.41 9.84
N THR A 83 -0.21 -2.64 9.31
CA THR A 83 0.00 -2.50 7.86
C THR A 83 0.42 -3.82 7.22
N SER A 84 1.26 -4.61 7.91
CA SER A 84 1.72 -5.92 7.43
C SER A 84 0.56 -6.91 7.37
N VAL A 85 -0.25 -7.01 8.42
CA VAL A 85 -1.44 -7.87 8.45
C VAL A 85 -2.46 -7.43 7.41
N MET A 86 -2.74 -6.13 7.28
CA MET A 86 -3.70 -5.61 6.30
C MET A 86 -3.23 -5.83 4.86
N THR A 87 -1.93 -5.74 4.60
CA THR A 87 -1.35 -6.01 3.27
C THR A 87 -1.37 -7.51 2.97
N GLY A 88 -1.00 -8.35 3.95
CA GLY A 88 -1.02 -9.80 3.85
C GLY A 88 -2.44 -10.34 3.59
N THR A 89 -3.43 -9.88 4.34
CA THR A 89 -4.85 -10.26 4.14
C THR A 89 -5.39 -9.83 2.78
N LYS A 90 -5.03 -8.63 2.28
CA LYS A 90 -5.39 -8.18 0.93
C LYS A 90 -4.75 -9.04 -0.17
N MET A 91 -3.49 -9.44 0.01
CA MET A 91 -2.80 -10.36 -0.90
C MET A 91 -3.44 -11.74 -0.87
N LEU A 92 -3.68 -12.31 0.31
CA LEU A 92 -4.39 -13.58 0.49
C LEU A 92 -5.77 -13.57 -0.16
N ASN A 93 -6.56 -12.51 0.03
CA ASN A 93 -7.87 -12.37 -0.60
C ASN A 93 -7.77 -12.28 -2.12
N LYS A 94 -6.77 -11.59 -2.67
CA LYS A 94 -6.52 -11.57 -4.12
C LYS A 94 -6.14 -12.95 -4.64
N ILE A 95 -5.23 -13.64 -3.96
CA ILE A 95 -4.78 -14.99 -4.33
C ILE A 95 -5.96 -15.97 -4.28
N MET A 96 -6.71 -16.00 -3.18
CA MET A 96 -7.92 -16.82 -3.05
C MET A 96 -8.97 -16.46 -4.12
N SER A 97 -9.12 -15.18 -4.49
CA SER A 97 -10.05 -14.79 -5.54
C SER A 97 -9.63 -15.20 -6.95
N LEU A 98 -8.32 -15.30 -7.22
CA LEU A 98 -7.76 -15.83 -8.46
C LEU A 98 -7.87 -17.35 -8.49
N PHE A 99 -7.56 -18.00 -7.36
CA PHE A 99 -7.65 -19.45 -7.22
C PHE A 99 -9.10 -19.95 -7.30
N GLY A 100 -10.05 -19.25 -6.68
CA GLY A 100 -11.48 -19.57 -6.80
C GLY A 100 -12.03 -19.39 -8.23
N LYS A 101 -11.50 -18.41 -8.99
CA LYS A 101 -11.81 -18.27 -10.42
C LYS A 101 -11.21 -19.41 -11.25
N LEU A 102 -10.02 -19.90 -10.90
CA LEU A 102 -9.35 -21.00 -11.59
C LEU A 102 -9.96 -22.37 -11.26
N LEU A 103 -10.40 -22.59 -10.02
CA LEU A 103 -11.02 -23.83 -9.56
C LEU A 103 -12.52 -23.94 -9.90
N GLY A 104 -13.06 -23.05 -10.74
CA GLY A 104 -14.46 -23.15 -11.19
C GLY A 104 -15.51 -22.96 -10.08
N THR A 105 -15.13 -22.47 -8.90
CA THR A 105 -16.09 -22.08 -7.87
C THR A 105 -16.68 -20.73 -8.26
N GLY A 106 -17.65 -20.80 -9.18
CA GLY A 106 -18.45 -19.68 -9.63
C GLY A 106 -19.00 -18.94 -8.43
N LYS A 107 -18.51 -17.72 -8.21
CA LYS A 107 -19.07 -16.83 -7.19
C LYS A 107 -20.58 -16.72 -7.44
N PRO A 108 -21.45 -16.84 -6.41
CA PRO A 108 -22.87 -16.59 -6.59
C PRO A 108 -23.04 -15.18 -7.17
N LYS A 109 -23.81 -15.06 -8.27
CA LYS A 109 -24.09 -13.78 -8.93
C LYS A 109 -24.54 -12.77 -7.86
N PRO A 110 -24.06 -11.51 -7.91
CA PRO A 110 -24.52 -10.50 -6.96
C PRO A 110 -26.04 -10.36 -7.06
N GLN A 111 -26.73 -10.42 -5.91
CA GLN A 111 -28.20 -10.47 -5.77
C GLN A 111 -28.96 -9.42 -6.61
N LYS A 112 -28.30 -8.30 -6.93
CA LYS A 112 -28.82 -7.22 -7.77
C LYS A 112 -29.14 -7.65 -9.22
N ILE A 113 -28.51 -8.70 -9.74
CA ILE A 113 -28.78 -9.24 -11.09
C ILE A 113 -30.03 -10.13 -11.08
N ILE A 114 -30.23 -10.90 -10.00
CA ILE A 114 -31.35 -11.85 -9.87
C ILE A 114 -32.69 -11.09 -9.82
N ILE A 115 -32.75 -9.97 -9.10
CA ILE A 115 -33.97 -9.14 -9.00
C ILE A 115 -34.38 -8.57 -10.37
N ARG A 116 -33.41 -8.17 -11.21
CA ARG A 116 -33.69 -7.66 -12.57
C ARG A 116 -34.14 -8.75 -13.55
N GLU A 117 -33.70 -9.99 -13.38
CA GLU A 117 -34.17 -11.12 -14.21
C GLU A 117 -35.60 -11.52 -13.83
N VAL A 118 -35.91 -11.60 -12.53
CA VAL A 118 -37.28 -11.92 -12.04
C VAL A 118 -38.30 -10.83 -12.43
N GLU A 119 -37.91 -9.56 -12.43
CA GLU A 119 -38.79 -8.46 -12.84
C GLU A 119 -39.06 -8.46 -14.37
N LYS A 120 -38.09 -8.91 -15.17
CA LYS A 120 -38.26 -9.08 -16.63
C LYS A 120 -39.12 -10.29 -16.99
N GLU A 121 -39.08 -11.37 -16.20
CA GLU A 121 -39.96 -12.52 -16.42
C GLU A 121 -41.42 -12.24 -16.04
N LYS A 122 -41.66 -11.44 -14.98
CA LYS A 122 -43.02 -11.03 -14.62
C LYS A 122 -43.68 -10.15 -15.70
N LYS A 123 -42.95 -9.20 -16.29
CA LYS A 123 -43.46 -8.33 -17.37
C LYS A 123 -43.74 -9.03 -18.71
N LYS A 124 -43.38 -10.30 -18.86
CA LYS A 124 -43.64 -11.11 -20.07
C LYS A 124 -44.88 -12.00 -19.95
N LYS A 125 -45.45 -12.12 -18.74
CA LYS A 125 -46.63 -12.95 -18.46
C LYS A 125 -47.93 -12.15 -18.29
N ASP A 126 -47.82 -10.83 -18.22
CA ASP A 126 -48.94 -9.88 -18.34
C ASP A 126 -48.98 -9.34 -19.78
#